data_AF-A0A0Q8QQA8-F1
#
_entry.id   AF-A0A0Q8QQA8-F1
#
_cell.length_a   1.000
_cell.length_b   1.000
_cell.length_c   1.000
_cell.angle_alpha   90.00
_cell.angle_beta   90.00
_cell.angle_gamma   90.00
#
_symmetry.space_group_name_H-M   'P 1'
#
loop_
_entity.id
_entity.type
_entity.pdbx_description
1 polymer ?
#
loop_
_entity_poly.entity_id
_entity_poly.type
_entity_poly.pdbx_seq_one_letter_code
_entity_poly.pdbx_strand_id
1 'polypeptide(L)' 'MIVVTEDEVARFRSKLPAATAEQIMVTYGVSETTWRKLRKGTPVRVLTAERMRARYVTLP' A
#
# COMPACT_ATOMS: atom_id res chain seq x y z
N MET A 1 -12.34 9.37 -10.43
CA MET A 1 -11.22 8.61 -9.82
C MET A 1 -11.04 9.14 -8.42
N ILE A 2 -11.35 8.36 -7.37
CA ILE A 2 -11.14 8.79 -5.98
C ILE A 2 -9.78 8.23 -5.55
N VAL A 3 -8.95 9.08 -4.95
CA VAL A 3 -7.56 8.79 -4.60
C VAL A 3 -7.32 9.15 -3.14
N VAL A 4 -6.56 8.33 -2.41
CA VAL A 4 -6.27 8.57 -0.99
C VAL A 4 -5.31 9.73 -0.80
N THR A 5 -5.39 10.38 0.37
CA THR A 5 -4.58 11.55 0.72
C THR A 5 -3.11 11.20 0.91
N GLU A 6 -2.21 12.17 0.75
CA GLU A 6 -0.75 11.96 0.94
C GLU A 6 -0.41 11.48 2.36
N ASP A 7 -1.11 11.99 3.39
CA ASP A 7 -0.94 11.58 4.78
C ASP A 7 -1.29 10.10 5.01
N GLU A 8 -2.33 9.60 4.33
CA GLU A 8 -2.67 8.17 4.37
C GLU A 8 -1.58 7.33 3.69
N VAL A 9 -1.03 7.80 2.57
CA VAL A 9 0.07 7.10 1.89
C VAL A 9 1.32 7.07 2.76
N ALA A 10 1.66 8.15 3.45
CA ALA A 10 2.80 8.23 4.36
C ALA A 10 2.68 7.23 5.53
N ARG A 11 1.49 7.10 6.13
CA ARG A 11 1.22 6.11 7.17
C ARG A 11 1.44 4.68 6.67
N PHE A 12 0.95 4.35 5.48
CA PHE A 12 1.21 3.03 4.90
C PHE A 12 2.70 2.80 4.70
N ARG A 13 3.43 3.74 4.08
CA ARG A 13 4.88 3.64 3.83
C ARG A 13 5.67 3.26 5.08
N SER A 14 5.34 3.83 6.23
CA SER A 14 6.06 3.58 7.49
C SER A 14 6.03 2.11 7.96
N LYS A 15 5.03 1.34 7.50
CA LYS A 15 4.81 -0.07 7.88
C LYS A 15 5.21 -1.05 6.75
N LEU A 16 5.68 -0.57 5.59
CA LEU A 16 6.06 -1.40 4.43
C LEU A 16 7.58 -1.71 4.41
N PRO A 17 8.01 -2.97 4.65
CA PRO A 17 9.37 -3.43 4.49
C PRO A 17 9.81 -3.47 3.02
N ALA A 18 11.12 -3.51 2.78
CA ALA A 18 11.67 -3.83 1.46
C ALA A 18 11.38 -5.30 1.15
N ALA A 19 10.71 -5.56 0.03
CA ALA A 19 10.25 -6.90 -0.36
C ALA A 19 10.42 -7.11 -1.86
N THR A 20 10.61 -8.36 -2.30
CA THR A 20 10.61 -8.73 -3.72
C THR A 20 9.20 -8.61 -4.32
N ALA A 21 9.06 -8.50 -5.64
CA ALA A 21 7.77 -8.35 -6.32
C ALA A 21 6.75 -9.44 -5.94
N GLU A 22 7.22 -10.68 -5.81
CA GLU A 22 6.41 -11.84 -5.40
C GLU A 22 5.99 -11.73 -3.93
N GLN A 23 6.92 -11.37 -3.04
CA GLN A 23 6.60 -11.09 -1.63
C GLN A 23 5.63 -9.91 -1.50
N ILE A 24 5.71 -8.90 -2.37
CA ILE A 24 4.81 -7.75 -2.35
C ILE A 24 3.37 -8.20 -2.65
N MET A 25 3.18 -9.03 -3.67
CA MET A 25 1.86 -9.54 -4.02
C MET A 25 1.31 -10.49 -2.95
N VAL A 26 2.13 -11.43 -2.47
CA VAL A 26 1.74 -12.40 -1.44
C VAL A 26 1.43 -11.72 -0.11
N THR A 27 2.17 -10.68 0.25
CA THR A 27 2.01 -9.99 1.55
C THR A 27 0.93 -8.93 1.50
N TYR A 28 0.98 -8.04 0.49
CA TYR A 28 0.16 -6.83 0.40
C TYR A 28 -1.01 -6.94 -0.58
N GLY A 29 -1.04 -7.96 -1.45
CA GLY A 29 -2.08 -8.10 -2.48
C GLY A 29 -2.05 -6.99 -3.54
N VAL A 30 -0.91 -6.31 -3.69
CA VAL A 30 -0.69 -5.24 -4.67
C VAL A 30 0.48 -5.57 -5.58
N SER A 31 0.50 -4.98 -6.77
CA SER A 31 1.64 -5.10 -7.67
C SER A 31 2.85 -4.34 -7.15
N GLU A 32 4.05 -4.72 -7.60
CA GLU A 32 5.29 -4.00 -7.31
C GLU A 32 5.21 -2.52 -7.71
N THR A 33 4.57 -2.20 -8.85
CA THR A 33 4.34 -0.82 -9.29
C THR A 33 3.54 -0.02 -8.27
N THR A 34 2.51 -0.63 -7.70
CA THR A 34 1.68 -0.01 -6.66
C THR A 34 2.48 0.17 -5.38
N TRP A 35 3.28 -0.82 -4.99
CA TRP A 35 4.18 -0.74 -3.85
C TRP A 35 5.24 0.36 -4.01
N ARG A 36 5.84 0.51 -5.20
CA ARG A 36 6.77 1.61 -5.51
C ARG A 36 6.09 2.98 -5.40
N LYS A 37 4.83 3.11 -5.82
CA LYS A 37 4.03 4.34 -5.64
C LYS A 37 3.80 4.66 -4.17
N LEU A 38 3.40 3.68 -3.37
CA LEU A 38 3.20 3.83 -1.93
C LEU A 38 4.51 4.23 -1.22
N ARG A 39 5.63 3.59 -1.55
CA ARG A 39 6.97 3.95 -1.03
C ARG A 39 7.38 5.39 -1.38
N LYS A 40 6.87 5.94 -2.48
CA LYS A 40 7.15 7.30 -2.93
C LYS A 40 6.17 8.35 -2.40
N GLY A 41 5.13 7.96 -1.65
CA GLY A 41 4.09 8.91 -1.22
C GLY A 41 3.08 9.23 -2.32
N THR A 42 3.06 8.48 -3.42
CA THR A 42 2.18 8.77 -4.55
C THR A 42 0.77 8.21 -4.31
N PRO A 43 -0.29 8.98 -4.63
CA PRO A 43 -1.67 8.54 -4.49
C PRO A 43 -1.99 7.26 -5.27
N VAL A 44 -2.82 6.39 -4.67
CA VAL A 44 -3.31 5.12 -5.27
C VAL A 44 -4.83 5.07 -5.29
N ARG A 45 -5.40 4.20 -6.13
CA ARG A 45 -6.86 4.02 -6.25
C ARG A 45 -7.47 3.55 -4.92
N VAL A 46 -8.67 4.03 -4.60
CA VAL A 46 -9.40 3.64 -3.38
C VAL A 46 -9.56 2.13 -3.23
N LEU A 47 -9.91 1.39 -4.29
CA LEU A 47 -10.05 -0.08 -4.22
C LEU A 47 -8.76 -0.78 -3.78
N THR A 48 -7.60 -0.26 -4.19
CA THR A 48 -6.30 -0.75 -3.74
C THR A 48 -6.12 -0.50 -2.25
N ALA A 49 -6.46 0.70 -1.78
CA ALA A 49 -6.39 1.06 -0.37
C ALA A 49 -7.36 0.24 0.50
N GLU A 50 -8.58 -0.05 0.02
CA GLU A 50 -9.55 -0.90 0.72
C GLU A 50 -9.04 -2.32 0.94
N ARG A 51 -8.44 -2.93 -0.10
CA ARG A 51 -7.82 -4.26 0.01
C ARG A 51 -6.67 -4.28 1.02
N MET A 52 -5.85 -3.23 1.04
CA MET A 52 -4.79 -3.10 2.03
C MET A 52 -5.35 -2.90 3.44
N ARG A 53 -6.35 -2.03 3.62
CA ARG A 53 -7.01 -1.80 4.91
C ARG A 53 -7.56 -3.11 5.46
N ALA A 54 -8.32 -3.88 4.68
CA ALA A 54 -8.88 -5.17 5.08
C ALA A 54 -7.80 -6.18 5.54
N ARG A 55 -6.59 -6.07 5.01
CA ARG A 55 -5.47 -6.98 5.31
C ARG A 55 -4.59 -6.51 6.48
N TYR A 56 -4.62 -5.22 6.83
CA TYR A 56 -3.80 -4.61 7.88
C TYR A 56 -4.59 -4.09 9.10
N VAL A 57 -5.87 -4.45 9.25
CA VAL A 57 -6.69 -4.14 10.46
C VAL A 57 -6.05 -4.64 11.76
N THR A 58 -5.07 -5.56 11.69
CA THR A 58 -4.42 -6.19 12.85
C THR A 58 -2.95 -5.81 13.03
N LEU A 59 -2.48 -4.67 12.52
CA LEU A 59 -1.14 -4.18 12.86
C LEU A 59 -1.21 -3.17 14.03
N PRO A 60 -0.54 -3.44 15.16
CA PRO A 60 -0.46 -2.50 16.29
C PRO A 60 0.26 -1.18 15.92
#